data_AF-A0A1V5BCP2-F1
#
_entry.id   AF-A0A1V5BCP2-F1
#
_cell.length_a   1.000
_cell.length_b   1.000
_cell.length_c   1.000
_cell.angle_alpha   90.00
_cell.angle_beta   90.00
_cell.angle_gamma   90.00
#
_symmetry.space_group_name_H-M   'P 1'
#
loop_
_entity.id
_entity.type
_entity.pdbx_description
1 polymer ?
#
loop_
_entity_poly.entity_id
_entity_poly.type
_entity_poly.pdbx_seq_one_letter_code
_entity_poly.pdbx_strand_id
1 'polypeptide(L)'
;MLNLFWNASPEEFKNGYIEEENYYICLLCGKKIEKGIVYPEGGILYEAGRYIRVHIEKEHQSVFECLIRLDKRLTGLTEHQKNILQLFYQGKSDEEVQKEMGIGSASTIRNHRFVLKEKERQAKVFLALMDLLKDKNKRLSGCLPPYKTAGTIDDRYSITQEESEKILKKYFPEGTDGPLTTFDMKEKNRLVVLRELAKKFEAKKFYKEKEVNEILKTAYDDFTTLRRYLIEYGFLGRKPDGSRYWLKGDPNGKEEGNMDRKKEMKQQYKDMKTEGGVYQIKNTKNQKVFVVATPNFKTINGKLGMLKWGSHKNRQLQEEWNQFGEDAFVFEVLEVLEEKEEGFFDKKDVLKKMEKKWLDKLQPFGERGYNQPKKREEDGNENRGDW
;
A
#
# COMPACT_ATOMS: atom_id res chain seq x y z
N MET A 1 13.10 6.66 -8.17
CA MET A 1 12.48 7.67 -7.29
C MET A 1 12.08 7.06 -5.94
N LEU A 2 11.08 6.17 -5.86
CA LEU A 2 10.66 5.57 -4.56
C LEU A 2 11.78 4.83 -3.80
N ASN A 3 12.60 3.99 -4.46
CA ASN A 3 13.64 3.21 -3.75
C ASN A 3 14.75 4.08 -3.11
N LEU A 4 15.13 5.19 -3.74
CA LEU A 4 16.19 6.07 -3.22
C LEU A 4 15.71 6.83 -1.99
N PHE A 5 14.46 7.30 -2.02
CA PHE A 5 13.82 7.95 -0.88
C PHE A 5 13.75 7.03 0.35
N TRP A 6 13.39 5.76 0.17
CA TRP A 6 13.26 4.82 1.29
C TRP A 6 14.58 4.34 1.91
N ASN A 7 15.67 4.44 1.17
CA ASN A 7 16.99 4.02 1.63
C ASN A 7 17.84 5.18 2.17
N ALA A 8 17.32 6.42 2.09
CA ALA A 8 18.03 7.59 2.56
C ALA A 8 18.15 7.60 4.10
N SER A 9 19.32 7.97 4.58
CA SER A 9 19.61 8.17 5.99
C SER A 9 18.89 9.42 6.54
N PRO A 10 18.71 9.53 7.86
CA PRO A 10 18.14 10.74 8.47
C PRO A 10 18.90 12.03 8.13
N GLU A 11 20.22 11.94 7.90
CA GLU A 11 21.05 13.09 7.51
C GLU A 11 20.77 13.53 6.07
N GLU A 12 20.67 12.57 5.14
CA GLU A 12 20.31 12.84 3.74
C GLU A 12 18.89 13.42 3.64
N PHE A 13 17.95 12.92 4.44
CA PHE A 13 16.62 13.50 4.56
C PHE A 13 16.65 14.95 5.03
N LYS A 14 17.48 15.28 6.01
CA LYS A 14 17.63 16.66 6.51
C LYS A 14 18.22 17.59 5.46
N ASN A 15 19.19 17.10 4.68
CA ASN A 15 19.81 17.86 3.60
C ASN A 15 18.90 17.99 2.36
N GLY A 16 17.98 17.04 2.16
CA GLY A 16 17.06 17.00 1.02
C GLY A 16 17.67 16.44 -0.28
N TYR A 17 18.88 15.90 -0.22
CA TYR A 17 19.57 15.30 -1.36
C TYR A 17 20.47 14.13 -0.92
N ILE A 18 20.74 13.22 -1.87
CA ILE A 18 21.76 12.17 -1.76
C ILE A 18 22.98 12.59 -2.56
N GLU A 19 24.16 12.32 -2.04
CA GLU A 19 25.42 12.47 -2.74
C GLU A 19 25.89 11.13 -3.29
N GLU A 20 25.96 11.02 -4.61
CA GLU A 20 26.60 9.90 -5.31
C GLU A 20 27.99 10.32 -5.81
N GLU A 21 28.74 9.39 -6.41
CA GLU A 21 30.12 9.62 -6.86
C GLU A 21 30.23 10.81 -7.83
N ASN A 22 29.33 10.89 -8.81
CA ASN A 22 29.35 11.91 -9.87
C ASN A 22 28.18 12.90 -9.80
N TYR A 23 27.16 12.66 -8.96
CA TYR A 23 25.92 13.45 -8.96
C TYR A 23 25.43 13.76 -7.54
N TYR A 24 24.78 14.91 -7.38
CA TYR A 24 23.85 15.19 -6.30
C TYR A 24 22.43 14.94 -6.79
N ILE A 25 21.66 14.14 -6.06
CA ILE A 25 20.28 13.80 -6.42
C ILE A 25 19.32 14.40 -5.41
N CYS A 26 18.42 15.29 -5.85
CA CYS A 26 17.37 15.80 -4.99
C CYS A 26 16.41 14.67 -4.59
N LEU A 27 16.17 14.50 -3.29
CA LEU A 27 15.24 13.50 -2.76
C LEU A 27 13.77 13.86 -3.00
N LEU A 28 13.49 15.14 -3.24
CA LEU A 28 12.13 15.68 -3.31
C LEU A 28 11.58 15.58 -4.74
N CYS A 29 12.38 15.88 -5.77
CA CYS A 29 11.97 15.82 -7.18
C CYS A 29 12.76 14.81 -8.03
N GLY A 30 13.87 14.27 -7.53
CA GLY A 30 14.75 13.37 -8.29
C GLY A 30 15.67 14.06 -9.30
N LYS A 31 15.76 15.40 -9.30
CA LYS A 31 16.69 16.14 -10.16
C LYS A 31 18.14 15.75 -9.83
N LYS A 32 18.92 15.46 -10.88
CA LYS A 32 20.34 15.15 -10.77
C LYS A 32 21.16 16.38 -11.13
N ILE A 33 22.16 16.68 -10.32
CA ILE A 33 23.11 17.78 -10.51
C ILE A 33 24.50 17.15 -10.56
N GLU A 34 25.14 17.22 -11.71
CA GLU A 34 26.46 16.64 -11.96
C GLU A 34 27.57 17.45 -11.28
N LYS A 35 28.50 16.73 -10.64
CA LYS A 35 29.68 17.29 -9.98
C LYS A 35 30.69 17.78 -11.03
N GLY A 36 31.49 18.79 -10.66
CA GLY A 36 32.47 19.40 -11.57
C GLY A 36 31.89 20.38 -12.58
N ILE A 37 30.56 20.51 -12.66
CA ILE A 37 29.89 21.54 -13.45
C ILE A 37 29.53 22.73 -12.55
N VAL A 38 29.69 23.93 -13.11
CA VAL A 38 29.28 25.19 -12.48
C VAL A 38 27.95 25.63 -13.09
N TYR A 39 26.95 25.86 -12.23
CA TYR A 39 25.58 26.16 -12.63
C TYR A 39 25.30 27.65 -12.43
N PRO A 40 24.91 28.39 -13.49
CA PRO A 40 24.48 29.77 -13.38
C PRO A 40 23.05 29.86 -12.84
N GLU A 41 22.84 30.70 -11.83
CA GLU A 41 21.51 30.98 -11.27
C GLU A 41 21.46 32.43 -10.76
N GLY A 42 20.51 33.22 -11.26
CA GLY A 42 20.36 34.63 -10.85
C GLY A 42 21.58 35.51 -11.09
N GLY A 43 22.42 35.18 -12.08
CA GLY A 43 23.67 35.90 -12.37
C GLY A 43 24.87 35.47 -11.51
N ILE A 44 24.69 34.51 -10.59
CA ILE A 44 25.76 33.94 -9.77
C ILE A 44 26.07 32.53 -10.25
N LEU A 45 27.36 32.19 -10.31
CA LEU A 45 27.85 30.86 -10.66
C LEU A 45 28.02 30.02 -9.39
N TYR A 46 27.35 28.87 -9.33
CA TYR A 46 27.36 27.96 -8.19
C TYR A 46 28.00 26.62 -8.55
N GLU A 47 28.87 26.12 -7.68
CA GLU A 47 29.30 24.72 -7.75
C GLU A 47 28.12 23.77 -7.48
N ALA A 48 28.15 22.58 -8.09
CA ALA A 48 27.13 21.53 -7.99
C ALA A 48 26.55 21.33 -6.57
N GLY A 49 27.40 21.24 -5.54
CA GLY A 49 26.98 21.03 -4.15
C GLY A 49 26.27 22.23 -3.52
N ARG A 50 26.54 23.45 -3.99
CA ARG A 50 25.79 24.65 -3.58
C ARG A 50 24.53 24.82 -4.41
N TYR A 51 24.59 24.48 -5.70
CA TYR A 51 23.46 24.58 -6.61
C TYR A 51 22.30 23.66 -6.20
N ILE A 52 22.56 22.45 -5.69
CA ILE A 52 21.49 21.57 -5.18
C ILE A 52 20.71 22.21 -4.02
N ARG A 53 21.37 22.97 -3.15
CA ARG A 53 20.70 23.67 -2.04
C ARG A 53 19.84 24.83 -2.54
N VAL A 54 20.38 25.61 -3.48
CA VAL A 54 19.64 26.70 -4.15
C VAL A 54 18.42 26.15 -4.89
N HIS A 55 18.56 25.00 -5.56
CA HIS A 55 17.46 24.31 -6.21
C HIS A 55 16.38 23.90 -5.20
N ILE A 56 16.75 23.33 -4.04
CA ILE A 56 15.79 22.97 -2.99
C ILE A 56 15.07 24.21 -2.45
N GLU A 57 15.78 25.30 -2.19
CA GLU A 57 15.18 26.55 -1.70
C GLU A 57 14.20 27.16 -2.72
N LYS A 58 14.54 27.15 -4.02
CA LYS A 58 13.66 27.69 -5.07
C LYS A 58 12.46 26.81 -5.40
N GLU A 59 12.70 25.53 -5.67
CA GLU A 59 11.67 24.62 -6.20
C GLU A 59 10.83 23.97 -5.09
N HIS A 60 11.37 23.87 -3.87
CA HIS A 60 10.75 23.15 -2.77
C HIS A 60 10.53 24.00 -1.52
N GLN A 61 10.93 25.27 -1.54
CA GLN A 61 10.91 26.22 -0.41
C GLN A 61 11.83 25.80 0.75
N SER A 62 11.54 24.64 1.34
CA SER A 62 12.39 24.01 2.33
C SER A 62 12.18 22.50 2.34
N VAL A 63 13.20 21.79 2.82
CA VAL A 63 13.11 20.36 3.09
C VAL A 63 11.96 20.06 4.06
N PHE A 64 11.81 20.90 5.09
CA PHE A 64 10.76 20.73 6.11
C PHE A 64 9.35 20.78 5.51
N GLU A 65 9.06 21.79 4.69
CA GLU A 65 7.76 21.94 4.03
C GLU A 65 7.41 20.76 3.12
N CYS A 66 8.42 20.20 2.44
CA CYS A 66 8.17 19.02 1.62
C CYS A 66 7.92 17.76 2.47
N LEU A 67 8.67 17.58 3.58
CA LEU A 67 8.52 16.41 4.46
C LEU A 67 7.20 16.44 5.24
N ILE A 68 6.76 17.61 5.70
CA ILE A 68 5.54 17.73 6.53
C ILE A 68 4.27 17.46 5.71
N ARG A 69 4.29 17.71 4.39
CA ARG A 69 3.20 17.43 3.46
C ARG A 69 3.02 15.94 3.13
N LEU A 70 3.98 15.09 3.49
CA LEU A 70 3.90 13.66 3.24
C LEU A 70 2.72 13.02 3.99
N ASP A 71 2.16 11.95 3.42
CA ASP A 71 1.02 11.25 3.99
C ASP A 71 1.30 10.70 5.39
N LYS A 72 0.24 10.56 6.20
CA LYS A 72 0.31 9.96 7.56
C LYS A 72 0.97 8.57 7.57
N ARG A 73 0.87 7.81 6.49
CA ARG A 73 1.53 6.48 6.36
C ARG A 73 3.05 6.58 6.35
N LEU A 74 3.58 7.72 5.90
CA LEU A 74 5.02 7.97 5.78
C LEU A 74 5.56 8.65 7.03
N THR A 75 4.87 9.69 7.51
CA THR A 75 5.33 10.50 8.66
C THR A 75 4.89 9.95 10.01
N GLY A 76 3.82 9.15 10.06
CA GLY A 76 3.17 8.74 11.29
C GLY A 76 2.56 9.90 12.09
N LEU A 77 2.36 11.07 11.46
CA LEU A 77 1.82 12.28 12.08
C LEU A 77 0.36 12.49 11.66
N THR A 78 -0.47 12.97 12.60
CA THR A 78 -1.81 13.46 12.27
C THR A 78 -1.75 14.87 11.67
N GLU A 79 -2.78 15.30 10.95
CA GLU A 79 -2.85 16.66 10.40
C GLU A 79 -2.72 17.73 11.50
N HIS A 80 -3.33 17.48 12.66
CA HIS A 80 -3.17 18.36 13.81
C HIS A 80 -1.71 18.47 14.29
N GLN A 81 -0.97 17.35 14.34
CA GLN A 81 0.45 17.34 14.71
C GLN A 81 1.32 18.03 13.66
N LYS A 82 0.98 17.90 12.37
CA LYS A 82 1.67 18.57 11.28
C LYS A 82 1.56 20.10 11.39
N ASN A 83 0.35 20.61 11.62
CA ASN A 83 0.12 22.04 11.79
C ASN A 83 0.90 22.59 12.99
N ILE A 84 0.88 21.89 14.13
CA ILE A 84 1.68 22.29 15.31
C ILE A 84 3.18 22.33 14.98
N LEU A 85 3.70 21.33 14.28
CA LEU A 85 5.11 21.30 13.88
C LEU A 85 5.47 22.44 12.91
N GLN A 86 4.58 22.81 12.00
CA GLN A 86 4.78 23.97 11.11
C GLN A 86 4.88 25.27 11.90
N LEU A 87 3.99 25.49 12.87
CA LEU A 87 4.03 26.68 13.71
C LEU A 87 5.29 26.73 14.58
N PHE A 88 5.74 25.58 15.10
CA PHE A 88 7.02 25.50 15.80
C PHE A 88 8.22 25.77 14.90
N TYR A 89 8.18 25.32 13.64
CA TYR A 89 9.23 25.58 12.66
C TYR A 89 9.31 27.06 12.29
N GLN A 90 8.18 27.77 12.29
CA GLN A 90 8.12 29.23 12.14
C GLN A 90 8.66 30.00 13.35
N GLY A 91 9.00 29.33 14.45
CA GLY A 91 9.54 29.96 15.65
C GLY A 91 8.50 30.61 16.57
N LYS A 92 7.20 30.32 16.36
CA LYS A 92 6.11 30.90 17.15
C LYS A 92 6.15 30.44 18.61
N SER A 93 5.74 31.33 19.52
CA SER A 93 5.64 31.05 20.95
C SER A 93 4.50 30.07 21.27
N ASP A 94 4.52 29.46 22.45
CA ASP A 94 3.44 28.55 22.86
C ASP A 94 2.08 29.30 22.94
N GLU A 95 2.07 30.60 23.28
CA GLU A 95 0.85 31.43 23.29
C GLU A 95 0.34 31.76 21.87
N GLU A 96 1.25 32.03 20.93
CA GLU A 96 0.90 32.30 19.53
C GLU A 96 0.32 31.05 18.86
N VAL A 97 0.98 29.91 19.07
CA VAL A 97 0.50 28.61 18.58
C VAL A 97 -0.87 28.28 19.17
N GLN A 98 -1.10 28.57 20.46
CA GLN A 98 -2.40 28.36 21.09
C GLN A 98 -3.50 29.17 20.37
N LYS A 99 -3.25 30.47 20.15
CA LYS A 99 -4.22 31.39 19.51
C LYS A 99 -4.57 30.95 18.10
N GLU A 100 -3.57 30.59 17.31
CA GLU A 100 -3.74 30.23 15.89
C GLU A 100 -4.42 28.87 15.71
N MET A 101 -4.17 27.93 16.62
CA MET A 101 -4.79 26.61 16.61
C MET A 101 -6.17 26.56 17.28
N GLY A 102 -6.60 27.64 17.95
CA GLY A 102 -7.85 27.68 18.71
C GLY A 102 -7.89 26.69 19.88
N ILE A 103 -6.73 26.39 20.49
CA ILE A 103 -6.63 25.41 21.58
C ILE A 103 -6.89 26.11 22.92
N GLY A 104 -7.64 25.45 23.82
CA GLY A 104 -8.11 26.06 25.06
C GLY A 104 -7.03 26.47 26.08
N SER A 105 -5.79 25.93 25.99
CA SER A 105 -4.71 26.32 26.91
C SER A 105 -3.30 26.16 26.32
N ALA A 106 -2.39 27.08 26.70
CA ALA A 106 -0.96 26.99 26.37
C ALA A 106 -0.30 25.73 26.97
N SER A 107 -0.83 25.23 28.09
CA SER A 107 -0.39 23.96 28.71
C SER A 107 -0.55 22.77 27.76
N THR A 108 -1.59 22.77 26.92
CA THR A 108 -1.80 21.74 25.89
C THR A 108 -0.69 21.76 24.82
N ILE A 109 -0.25 22.95 24.39
CA ILE A 109 0.85 23.10 23.42
C ILE A 109 2.18 22.59 24.00
N ARG A 110 2.46 22.93 25.27
CA ARG A 110 3.64 22.46 25.98
C ARG A 110 3.66 20.93 26.09
N ASN A 111 2.50 20.32 26.37
CA ASN A 111 2.36 18.87 26.35
C ASN A 111 2.60 18.28 24.96
N HIS A 112 2.05 18.88 23.90
CA HIS A 112 2.34 18.44 22.52
C HIS A 112 3.83 18.48 22.20
N ARG A 113 4.55 19.53 22.62
CA ARG A 113 6.01 19.62 22.46
C ARG A 113 6.74 18.49 23.17
N PHE A 114 6.33 18.18 24.40
CA PHE A 114 6.90 17.07 25.17
C PHE A 114 6.67 15.73 24.49
N VAL A 115 5.44 15.44 24.08
CA VAL A 115 5.07 14.19 23.40
C VAL A 115 5.82 14.03 22.06
N LEU A 116 5.98 15.11 21.29
CA LEU A 116 6.74 15.08 20.03
C LEU A 116 8.23 14.84 20.27
N LYS A 117 8.85 15.47 21.28
CA LYS A 117 10.24 15.19 21.68
C LYS A 117 10.42 13.76 22.18
N GLU A 118 9.46 13.23 22.92
CA GLU A 118 9.51 11.84 23.38
C GLU A 118 9.43 10.87 22.21
N LYS A 119 8.55 11.14 21.24
CA LYS A 119 8.47 10.37 19.99
C LYS A 119 9.77 10.43 19.18
N GLU A 120 10.45 11.58 19.14
CA GLU A 120 11.78 11.71 18.52
C GLU A 120 12.81 10.79 19.18
N ARG A 121 12.85 10.74 20.51
CA ARG A 121 13.74 9.84 21.27
C ARG A 121 13.43 8.37 21.00
N GLN A 122 12.14 8.01 21.01
CA GLN A 122 11.69 6.64 20.70
C GLN A 122 12.07 6.24 19.28
N ALA A 123 11.90 7.14 18.30
CA ALA A 123 12.28 6.88 16.92
C ALA A 123 13.79 6.66 16.77
N LYS A 124 14.64 7.44 17.48
CA LYS A 124 16.10 7.24 17.49
C LYS A 124 16.49 5.86 18.01
N VAL A 125 15.93 5.45 19.15
CA VAL A 125 16.18 4.11 19.72
C VAL A 125 15.69 3.02 18.78
N PHE A 126 14.49 3.17 18.21
CA PHE A 126 13.92 2.20 17.28
C PHE A 126 14.74 2.05 16.00
N LEU A 127 15.20 3.16 15.41
CA LEU A 127 16.09 3.12 14.25
C LEU A 127 17.38 2.36 14.56
N ALA A 128 18.01 2.62 15.71
CA ALA A 128 19.20 1.90 16.14
C ALA A 128 18.94 0.38 16.30
N LEU A 129 17.82 -0.01 16.90
CA LEU A 129 17.43 -1.42 17.02
C LEU A 129 17.23 -2.08 15.63
N MET A 130 16.59 -1.37 14.71
CA MET A 130 16.36 -1.88 13.35
C MET A 130 17.66 -2.04 12.56
N ASP A 131 18.63 -1.13 12.72
CA ASP A 131 19.93 -1.25 12.07
C ASP A 131 20.76 -2.40 12.65
N LEU A 132 20.74 -2.60 13.98
CA LEU A 132 21.37 -3.77 14.60
C LEU A 132 20.76 -5.10 14.12
N LEU A 133 19.44 -5.14 13.92
CA LEU A 133 18.77 -6.30 13.33
C LEU A 133 19.20 -6.53 11.88
N LYS A 134 19.30 -5.47 11.07
CA LYS A 134 19.82 -5.58 9.69
C LYS A 134 21.26 -6.07 9.68
N ASP A 135 22.11 -5.62 10.59
CA ASP A 135 23.51 -6.05 10.65
C ASP A 135 23.64 -7.51 11.06
N LYS A 136 22.84 -7.95 12.04
CA LYS A 136 22.73 -9.38 12.38
C LYS A 136 22.21 -10.19 11.19
N ASN A 137 21.17 -9.70 10.51
CA ASN A 137 20.63 -10.37 9.33
C ASN A 137 21.62 -10.39 8.18
N LYS A 138 22.37 -9.32 7.88
CA LYS A 138 23.45 -9.31 6.87
C LYS A 138 24.53 -10.34 7.21
N ARG A 139 24.92 -10.44 8.49
CA ARG A 139 25.85 -11.48 8.97
C ARG A 139 25.30 -12.90 8.85
N LEU A 140 23.97 -13.05 8.90
CA LEU A 140 23.26 -14.31 8.70
C LEU A 140 22.87 -14.55 7.22
N SER A 141 23.05 -13.57 6.32
CA SER A 141 22.41 -13.58 5.00
C SER A 141 23.36 -13.82 3.85
N GLY A 142 23.36 -15.07 3.38
CA GLY A 142 22.94 -15.36 2.00
C GLY A 142 21.42 -15.30 1.78
N CYS A 143 20.63 -14.58 2.61
CA CYS A 143 19.19 -14.41 2.38
C CYS A 143 18.94 -13.81 0.99
N LEU A 144 18.30 -14.61 0.14
CA LEU A 144 17.82 -14.17 -1.16
C LEU A 144 16.77 -13.06 -0.97
N PRO A 145 16.83 -11.99 -1.77
CA PRO A 145 15.86 -10.90 -1.67
C PRO A 145 14.43 -11.40 -1.92
N PRO A 146 13.42 -10.79 -1.28
CA PRO A 146 12.02 -11.13 -1.51
C PRO A 146 11.64 -10.86 -2.99
N TYR A 147 11.09 -11.89 -3.64
CA TYR A 147 10.62 -11.80 -5.02
C TYR A 147 9.38 -10.90 -5.08
N LYS A 148 9.43 -9.80 -5.83
CA LYS A 148 8.29 -8.92 -6.06
C LYS A 148 7.48 -9.44 -7.25
N THR A 149 6.47 -10.26 -7.00
CA THR A 149 5.45 -10.52 -8.03
C THR A 149 4.59 -9.27 -8.22
N ALA A 150 4.20 -9.00 -9.47
CA ALA A 150 3.49 -7.79 -9.86
C ALA A 150 2.29 -7.46 -8.95
N GLY A 151 2.40 -6.39 -8.16
CA GLY A 151 1.26 -5.72 -7.52
C GLY A 151 1.29 -5.64 -5.98
N THR A 152 2.04 -6.48 -5.29
CA THR A 152 2.08 -6.47 -3.82
C THR A 152 3.47 -6.86 -3.32
N ILE A 153 4.06 -6.07 -2.41
CA ILE A 153 5.15 -6.58 -1.56
C ILE A 153 4.45 -7.56 -0.62
N ASP A 154 4.43 -8.84 -0.95
CA ASP A 154 3.78 -9.84 -0.11
C ASP A 154 4.77 -10.30 0.96
N ASP A 155 4.80 -9.56 2.08
CA ASP A 155 5.55 -9.89 3.29
C ASP A 155 5.21 -11.29 3.88
N ARG A 156 4.21 -12.00 3.33
CA ARG A 156 3.83 -13.36 3.76
C ARG A 156 4.81 -14.46 3.32
N TYR A 157 5.79 -14.14 2.46
CA TYR A 157 6.73 -15.09 1.86
C TYR A 157 8.20 -14.78 2.14
N SER A 158 8.53 -14.20 3.30
CA SER A 158 9.90 -14.15 3.83
C SER A 158 10.38 -15.56 4.18
N ILE A 159 10.68 -16.37 3.16
CA ILE A 159 11.26 -17.70 3.29
C ILE A 159 12.77 -17.52 3.45
N THR A 160 13.32 -18.00 4.55
CA THR A 160 14.77 -17.92 4.80
C THR A 160 15.52 -18.85 3.84
N GLN A 161 16.80 -18.57 3.59
CA GLN A 161 17.62 -19.44 2.74
C GLN A 161 17.66 -20.88 3.29
N GLU A 162 17.76 -21.04 4.60
CA GLU A 162 17.74 -22.35 5.26
C GLU A 162 16.41 -23.10 5.08
N GLU A 163 15.28 -22.41 5.14
CA GLU A 163 13.97 -23.01 4.83
C GLU A 163 13.88 -23.41 3.37
N SER A 164 14.40 -22.57 2.47
CA SER A 164 14.44 -22.87 1.04
C SER A 164 15.29 -24.12 0.75
N GLU A 165 16.45 -24.27 1.39
CA GLU A 165 17.33 -25.44 1.24
C GLU A 165 16.67 -26.71 1.78
N LYS A 166 15.95 -26.63 2.91
CA LYS A 166 15.19 -27.76 3.44
C LYS A 166 14.05 -28.17 2.51
N ILE A 167 13.34 -27.19 1.94
CA ILE A 167 12.29 -27.43 0.95
C ILE A 167 12.89 -28.08 -0.30
N LEU A 168 14.00 -27.57 -0.81
CA LEU A 168 14.66 -28.12 -1.99
C LEU A 168 15.15 -29.54 -1.74
N LYS A 169 15.82 -29.84 -0.62
CA LYS A 169 16.20 -31.21 -0.27
C LYS A 169 15.00 -32.16 -0.16
N LYS A 170 13.83 -31.65 0.24
CA LYS A 170 12.62 -32.47 0.37
C LYS A 170 12.00 -32.81 -0.99
N TYR A 171 12.03 -31.90 -1.95
CA TYR A 171 11.36 -32.06 -3.25
C TYR A 171 12.31 -32.43 -4.40
N PHE A 172 13.62 -32.23 -4.22
CA PHE A 172 14.71 -32.60 -5.13
C PHE A 172 15.69 -33.56 -4.43
N PRO A 173 15.32 -34.85 -4.27
CA PRO A 173 16.15 -35.82 -3.56
C PRO A 173 17.50 -36.09 -4.27
N GLU A 174 17.56 -35.92 -5.59
CA GLU A 174 18.76 -36.13 -6.42
C GLU A 174 19.52 -34.82 -6.74
N GLY A 175 19.19 -33.72 -6.06
CA GLY A 175 19.76 -32.39 -6.31
C GLY A 175 18.91 -31.52 -7.24
N THR A 176 19.20 -30.22 -7.32
CA THR A 176 18.41 -29.22 -8.09
C THR A 176 18.32 -29.51 -9.59
N ASP A 177 19.18 -30.39 -10.09
CA ASP A 177 19.16 -30.87 -11.47
C ASP A 177 18.36 -32.17 -11.68
N GLY A 178 17.98 -32.84 -10.60
CA GLY A 178 17.17 -34.06 -10.63
C GLY A 178 15.66 -33.81 -10.76
N PRO A 179 14.88 -34.89 -10.90
CA PRO A 179 13.43 -34.82 -11.03
C PRO A 179 12.76 -34.45 -9.69
N LEU A 180 11.66 -33.71 -9.79
CA LEU A 180 10.78 -33.37 -8.67
C LEU A 180 9.99 -34.61 -8.22
N THR A 181 9.99 -34.88 -6.91
CA THR A 181 9.23 -36.01 -6.36
C THR A 181 7.73 -35.83 -6.52
N THR A 182 7.22 -34.62 -6.27
CA THR A 182 5.80 -34.27 -6.37
C THR A 182 5.63 -32.77 -6.62
N PHE A 183 4.57 -32.38 -7.32
CA PHE A 183 4.19 -30.98 -7.51
C PHE A 183 2.94 -30.55 -6.71
N ASP A 184 2.36 -31.47 -5.94
CA ASP A 184 1.30 -31.16 -4.97
C ASP A 184 1.90 -30.64 -3.67
N MET A 185 2.08 -29.32 -3.60
CA MET A 185 2.69 -28.66 -2.46
C MET A 185 2.01 -27.33 -2.14
N LYS A 186 2.14 -26.93 -0.87
CA LYS A 186 1.69 -25.61 -0.40
C LYS A 186 2.34 -24.51 -1.23
N GLU A 187 1.60 -23.42 -1.44
CA GLU A 187 2.00 -22.29 -2.27
C GLU A 187 3.40 -21.73 -1.94
N LYS A 188 3.77 -21.69 -0.65
CA LYS A 188 5.12 -21.32 -0.18
C LYS A 188 6.24 -22.19 -0.76
N ASN A 189 6.05 -23.51 -0.76
CA ASN A 189 7.04 -24.45 -1.27
C ASN A 189 7.10 -24.39 -2.80
N ARG A 190 5.93 -24.21 -3.43
CA ARG A 190 5.83 -24.09 -4.89
C ARG A 190 6.66 -22.92 -5.41
N LEU A 191 6.62 -21.78 -4.74
CA LEU A 191 7.40 -20.59 -5.13
C LEU A 191 8.91 -20.85 -5.07
N VAL A 192 9.39 -21.56 -4.04
CA VAL A 192 10.82 -21.92 -3.91
C VAL A 192 11.25 -22.86 -5.04
N VAL A 193 10.45 -23.88 -5.32
CA VAL A 193 10.72 -24.82 -6.42
C VAL A 193 10.71 -24.12 -7.78
N LEU A 194 9.70 -23.28 -8.05
CA LEU A 194 9.62 -22.51 -9.29
C LEU A 194 10.79 -21.54 -9.47
N ARG A 195 11.30 -20.95 -8.37
CA ARG A 195 12.47 -20.08 -8.40
C ARG A 195 13.73 -20.83 -8.82
N GLU A 196 13.95 -22.04 -8.29
CA GLU A 196 15.10 -22.86 -8.73
C GLU A 196 14.94 -23.32 -10.18
N LEU A 197 13.73 -23.71 -10.59
CA LEU A 197 13.48 -24.06 -12.00
C LEU A 197 13.71 -22.87 -12.95
N ALA A 198 13.40 -21.65 -12.52
CA ALA A 198 13.63 -20.45 -13.31
C ALA A 198 15.14 -20.20 -13.57
N LYS A 199 16.03 -20.62 -12.68
CA LYS A 199 17.50 -20.52 -12.88
C LYS A 199 18.01 -21.42 -14.00
N LYS A 200 17.26 -22.44 -14.41
CA LYS A 200 17.61 -23.28 -15.57
C LYS A 200 17.43 -22.56 -16.91
N PHE A 201 16.77 -21.40 -16.92
CA PHE A 201 16.60 -20.58 -18.12
C PHE A 201 17.65 -19.46 -18.16
N GLU A 202 18.25 -19.25 -19.33
CA GLU A 202 19.21 -18.17 -19.56
C GLU A 202 18.50 -16.82 -19.66
N ALA A 203 19.04 -15.81 -18.98
CA ALA A 203 18.58 -14.44 -19.11
C ALA A 203 18.79 -13.93 -20.54
N LYS A 204 17.82 -13.15 -21.06
CA LYS A 204 17.84 -12.53 -22.39
C LYS A 204 17.76 -13.50 -23.59
N LYS A 205 17.51 -14.79 -23.36
CA LYS A 205 17.24 -15.78 -24.40
C LYS A 205 15.73 -15.94 -24.63
N PHE A 206 15.35 -16.07 -25.90
CA PHE A 206 13.98 -16.42 -26.28
C PHE A 206 13.92 -17.92 -26.57
N TYR A 207 12.96 -18.60 -25.94
CA TYR A 207 12.71 -20.02 -26.09
C TYR A 207 11.41 -20.23 -26.87
N LYS A 208 11.38 -21.25 -27.72
CA LYS A 208 10.14 -21.79 -28.29
C LYS A 208 9.47 -22.71 -27.29
N GLU A 209 8.18 -22.95 -27.48
CA GLU A 209 7.41 -23.84 -26.62
C GLU A 209 8.06 -25.22 -26.43
N LYS A 210 8.57 -25.81 -27.53
CA LYS A 210 9.27 -27.10 -27.49
C LYS A 210 10.53 -27.05 -26.62
N GLU A 211 11.31 -25.99 -26.70
CA GLU A 211 12.55 -25.84 -25.92
C GLU A 211 12.25 -25.68 -24.43
N VAL A 212 11.20 -24.92 -24.09
CA VAL A 212 10.74 -24.81 -22.70
C VAL A 212 10.25 -26.17 -22.18
N ASN A 213 9.52 -26.92 -23.00
CA ASN A 213 9.04 -28.23 -22.61
C ASN A 213 10.18 -29.22 -22.37
N GLU A 214 11.20 -29.25 -23.23
CA GLU A 214 12.37 -30.13 -23.03
C GLU A 214 13.11 -29.79 -21.71
N ILE A 215 13.31 -28.49 -21.42
CA ILE A 215 13.95 -28.06 -20.16
C ILE A 215 13.11 -28.50 -18.96
N LEU A 216 11.80 -28.27 -18.98
CA LEU A 216 10.92 -28.60 -17.86
C LEU A 216 10.68 -30.11 -17.70
N LYS A 217 10.72 -30.87 -18.80
CA LYS A 217 10.56 -32.32 -18.81
C LYS A 217 11.69 -33.03 -18.05
N THR A 218 12.90 -32.46 -18.04
CA THR A 218 13.99 -32.96 -17.18
C THR A 218 13.70 -32.80 -15.68
N ALA A 219 12.80 -31.89 -15.31
CA ALA A 219 12.48 -31.60 -13.92
C ALA A 219 11.18 -32.27 -13.45
N TYR A 220 10.17 -32.43 -14.30
CA TYR A 220 8.92 -33.11 -13.94
C TYR A 220 8.15 -33.54 -15.19
N ASP A 221 7.52 -34.72 -15.13
CA ASP A 221 6.76 -35.28 -16.24
C ASP A 221 5.57 -34.39 -16.66
N ASP A 222 4.92 -33.73 -15.69
CA ASP A 222 3.89 -32.72 -15.97
C ASP A 222 4.51 -31.33 -16.19
N PHE A 223 5.32 -31.23 -17.25
CA PHE A 223 5.94 -29.99 -17.69
C PHE A 223 4.91 -28.92 -18.10
N THR A 224 3.69 -29.32 -18.45
CA THR A 224 2.61 -28.40 -18.84
C THR A 224 2.13 -27.59 -17.64
N THR A 225 1.95 -28.26 -16.50
CA THR A 225 1.59 -27.61 -15.24
C THR A 225 2.73 -26.71 -14.75
N LEU A 226 3.99 -27.16 -14.77
CA LEU A 226 5.14 -26.32 -14.41
C LEU A 226 5.21 -25.04 -15.24
N ARG A 227 5.04 -25.16 -16.55
CA ARG A 227 5.06 -24.04 -17.49
C ARG A 227 3.95 -23.04 -17.19
N ARG A 228 2.74 -23.52 -16.90
CA ARG A 228 1.59 -22.68 -16.54
C ARG A 228 1.89 -21.87 -15.27
N TYR A 229 2.38 -22.53 -14.23
CA TYR A 229 2.71 -21.86 -12.97
C TYR A 229 3.90 -20.91 -13.08
N LEU A 230 4.93 -21.23 -13.87
CA LEU A 230 6.03 -20.29 -14.14
C LEU A 230 5.55 -19.00 -14.82
N ILE A 231 4.49 -19.07 -15.64
CA ILE A 231 3.87 -17.88 -16.24
C ILE A 231 2.97 -17.16 -15.23
N GLU A 232 2.09 -17.88 -14.53
CA GLU A 232 1.14 -17.32 -13.56
C GLU A 232 1.86 -16.59 -12.41
N TYR A 233 2.96 -17.16 -11.89
CA TYR A 233 3.80 -16.54 -10.87
C TYR A 233 4.79 -15.51 -11.43
N GLY A 234 4.85 -15.31 -12.75
CA GLY A 234 5.60 -14.23 -13.38
C GLY A 234 7.08 -14.48 -13.64
N PHE A 235 7.59 -15.69 -13.43
CA PHE A 235 8.97 -16.07 -13.74
C PHE A 235 9.24 -16.14 -15.25
N LEU A 236 8.28 -16.65 -16.03
CA LEU A 236 8.36 -16.69 -17.49
C LEU A 236 7.34 -15.75 -18.14
N GLY A 237 7.78 -15.03 -19.17
CA GLY A 237 6.91 -14.38 -20.14
C GLY A 237 6.59 -15.32 -21.28
N ARG A 238 5.36 -15.21 -21.82
CA ARG A 238 4.90 -15.92 -23.01
C ARG A 238 4.18 -14.92 -23.93
N LYS A 239 4.32 -15.08 -25.24
CA LYS A 239 3.41 -14.43 -26.21
C LYS A 239 2.05 -15.15 -26.23
N PRO A 240 0.92 -14.44 -26.45
CA PRO A 240 -0.41 -15.07 -26.52
C PRO A 240 -0.52 -16.20 -27.54
N ASP A 241 0.25 -16.12 -28.63
CA ASP A 241 0.35 -17.11 -29.71
C ASP A 241 1.16 -18.38 -29.35
N GLY A 242 1.82 -18.43 -28.18
CA GLY A 242 2.72 -19.55 -27.80
C GLY A 242 4.02 -19.63 -28.58
N SER A 243 4.29 -18.70 -29.48
CA SER A 243 5.47 -18.78 -30.35
C SER A 243 6.78 -18.54 -29.62
N ARG A 244 6.74 -17.78 -28.51
CA ARG A 244 7.93 -17.37 -27.76
C ARG A 244 7.69 -17.28 -26.26
N TYR A 245 8.71 -17.70 -25.53
CA TYR A 245 8.85 -17.66 -24.09
C TYR A 245 10.17 -16.95 -23.74
N TRP A 246 10.24 -16.29 -22.60
CA TRP A 246 11.48 -15.65 -22.11
C TRP A 246 11.46 -15.55 -20.59
N LEU A 247 12.63 -15.51 -19.96
CA LEU A 247 12.74 -15.25 -18.53
C LEU A 247 12.38 -13.78 -18.23
N LYS A 248 11.43 -13.56 -17.33
CA LYS A 248 11.05 -12.23 -16.84
C LYS A 248 11.86 -11.92 -15.59
N GLY A 249 12.80 -11.00 -15.75
CA GLY A 249 13.68 -10.52 -14.69
C GLY A 249 14.83 -11.47 -14.34
N ASP A 250 15.87 -10.90 -13.74
CA ASP A 250 16.94 -11.68 -13.12
C ASP A 250 16.38 -12.47 -11.93
N PRO A 251 16.62 -13.79 -11.81
CA PRO A 251 16.23 -14.59 -10.65
C PRO A 251 16.69 -13.99 -9.31
N ASN A 252 17.71 -13.13 -9.33
CA ASN A 252 18.29 -12.42 -8.19
C ASN A 252 17.96 -10.92 -8.09
N GLY A 253 16.95 -10.42 -8.82
CA GLY A 253 16.30 -9.15 -8.48
C GLY A 253 16.98 -7.87 -9.00
N LYS A 254 17.52 -7.88 -10.22
CA LYS A 254 17.78 -6.66 -10.99
C LYS A 254 16.97 -6.68 -12.29
N GLU A 255 15.92 -5.86 -12.38
CA GLU A 255 15.26 -5.56 -13.66
C GLU A 255 15.56 -4.12 -14.08
N GLU A 256 16.14 -3.99 -15.27
CA GLU A 256 16.02 -2.80 -16.10
C GLU A 256 14.56 -2.66 -16.56
N GLY A 257 13.99 -1.50 -16.29
CA GLY A 257 12.56 -1.26 -16.34
C GLY A 257 11.96 -1.27 -17.75
N ASN A 258 10.80 -1.91 -17.88
CA ASN A 258 9.85 -1.59 -18.94
C ASN A 258 8.72 -0.72 -18.34
N MET A 259 8.83 0.60 -18.56
CA MET A 259 7.93 1.64 -18.05
C MET A 259 6.48 1.50 -18.53
N ASP A 260 6.24 0.79 -19.63
CA ASP A 260 4.92 0.75 -20.27
C ASP A 260 3.93 -0.16 -19.53
N ARG A 261 4.38 -1.28 -18.96
CA ARG A 261 3.50 -2.21 -18.21
C ARG A 261 2.96 -1.64 -16.89
N LYS A 262 3.73 -0.79 -16.22
CA LYS A 262 3.28 -0.13 -14.98
C LYS A 262 2.23 0.93 -15.28
N LYS A 263 2.30 1.54 -16.47
CA LYS A 263 1.28 2.45 -17.01
C LYS A 263 0.04 1.67 -17.39
N GLU A 264 0.17 0.57 -18.14
CA GLU A 264 -0.95 -0.30 -18.53
C GLU A 264 -1.65 -0.92 -17.32
N MET A 265 -0.93 -1.42 -16.31
CA MET A 265 -1.55 -1.96 -15.09
C MET A 265 -2.24 -0.85 -14.29
N LYS A 266 -1.63 0.34 -14.14
CA LYS A 266 -2.31 1.48 -13.51
C LYS A 266 -3.53 1.94 -14.29
N GLN A 267 -3.50 1.83 -15.62
CA GLN A 267 -4.62 2.14 -16.50
C GLN A 267 -5.71 1.08 -16.33
N GLN A 268 -5.39 -0.21 -16.33
CA GLN A 268 -6.33 -1.30 -16.03
C GLN A 268 -6.94 -1.20 -14.62
N TYR A 269 -6.18 -0.74 -13.62
CA TYR A 269 -6.70 -0.45 -12.27
C TYR A 269 -7.59 0.81 -12.23
N LYS A 270 -7.37 1.78 -13.12
CA LYS A 270 -8.23 2.96 -13.30
C LYS A 270 -9.48 2.64 -14.13
N ASP A 271 -9.37 1.73 -15.07
CA ASP A 271 -10.42 1.33 -16.02
C ASP A 271 -11.36 0.26 -15.45
N MET A 272 -10.95 -0.46 -14.39
CA MET A 272 -11.90 -1.20 -13.55
C MET A 272 -12.78 -0.21 -12.77
N LYS A 273 -13.84 0.32 -13.42
CA LYS A 273 -14.92 1.07 -12.77
C LYS A 273 -15.36 0.29 -11.52
N THR A 274 -15.09 0.81 -10.33
CA THR A 274 -15.53 0.20 -9.09
C THR A 274 -16.97 0.58 -8.86
N GLU A 275 -17.87 -0.39 -8.93
CA GLU A 275 -19.29 -0.18 -8.63
C GLU A 275 -19.46 0.02 -7.12
N GLY A 276 -20.04 1.17 -6.75
CA GLY A 276 -20.48 1.49 -5.39
C GLY A 276 -22.01 1.58 -5.33
N GLY A 277 -22.58 1.74 -4.15
CA GLY A 277 -24.02 1.84 -3.96
C GLY A 277 -24.47 1.49 -2.56
N VAL A 278 -25.75 1.17 -2.41
CA VAL A 278 -26.40 0.79 -1.14
C VAL A 278 -26.68 -0.70 -1.15
N TYR A 279 -26.36 -1.39 -0.06
CA TYR A 279 -26.69 -2.79 0.14
C TYR A 279 -27.31 -3.00 1.53
N GLN A 280 -28.02 -4.11 1.69
CA GLN A 280 -28.53 -4.57 2.97
C GLN A 280 -27.96 -5.92 3.38
N ILE A 281 -27.83 -6.12 4.69
CA ILE A 281 -27.62 -7.41 5.33
C ILE A 281 -28.93 -7.80 5.99
N LYS A 282 -29.58 -8.86 5.50
CA LYS A 282 -30.87 -9.33 5.99
C LYS A 282 -30.68 -10.62 6.78
N ASN A 283 -31.13 -10.64 8.03
CA ASN A 283 -31.24 -11.86 8.80
C ASN A 283 -32.53 -12.59 8.39
N THR A 284 -32.41 -13.82 7.89
CA THR A 284 -33.55 -14.62 7.41
C THR A 284 -34.40 -15.19 8.54
N LYS A 285 -33.86 -15.29 9.77
CA LYS A 285 -34.54 -15.83 10.95
C LYS A 285 -35.50 -14.85 11.60
N ASN A 286 -35.13 -13.58 11.71
CA ASN A 286 -35.94 -12.55 12.36
C ASN A 286 -36.33 -11.39 11.43
N GLN A 287 -35.95 -11.47 10.14
CA GLN A 287 -36.25 -10.48 9.10
C GLN A 287 -35.68 -9.07 9.36
N LYS A 288 -34.79 -8.90 10.36
CA LYS A 288 -34.10 -7.63 10.60
C LYS A 288 -33.11 -7.34 9.48
N VAL A 289 -33.01 -6.08 9.10
CA VAL A 289 -32.09 -5.64 8.04
C VAL A 289 -31.10 -4.59 8.54
N PHE A 290 -29.90 -4.59 7.97
CA PHE A 290 -28.88 -3.56 8.17
C PHE A 290 -28.54 -2.92 6.83
N VAL A 291 -28.89 -1.66 6.65
CA VAL A 291 -28.69 -0.91 5.41
C VAL A 291 -27.44 -0.05 5.52
N VAL A 292 -26.56 -0.08 4.52
CA VAL A 292 -25.34 0.73 4.51
C VAL A 292 -24.91 1.06 3.08
N ALA A 293 -24.39 2.28 2.88
CA ALA A 293 -23.76 2.66 1.62
C ALA A 293 -22.27 2.32 1.59
N THR A 294 -21.76 2.00 0.40
CA THR A 294 -20.33 1.80 0.16
C THR A 294 -19.92 2.38 -1.19
N PRO A 295 -18.76 3.07 -1.28
CA PRO A 295 -18.23 3.53 -2.56
C PRO A 295 -17.68 2.41 -3.44
N ASN A 296 -17.56 1.19 -2.90
CA ASN A 296 -17.04 0.03 -3.64
C ASN A 296 -17.59 -1.28 -3.05
N PHE A 297 -18.40 -2.02 -3.81
CA PHE A 297 -18.98 -3.30 -3.38
C PHE A 297 -17.93 -4.37 -3.11
N LYS A 298 -16.72 -4.31 -3.69
CA LYS A 298 -15.62 -5.26 -3.37
C LYS A 298 -15.18 -5.19 -1.91
N THR A 299 -15.51 -4.11 -1.19
CA THR A 299 -15.23 -3.97 0.25
C THR A 299 -16.21 -4.73 1.14
N ILE A 300 -17.33 -5.25 0.61
CA ILE A 300 -18.33 -6.02 1.37
C ILE A 300 -17.67 -7.26 2.00
N ASN A 301 -16.85 -8.00 1.25
CA ASN A 301 -16.16 -9.20 1.74
C ASN A 301 -15.24 -8.89 2.95
N GLY A 302 -14.63 -7.71 2.99
CA GLY A 302 -13.84 -7.26 4.14
C GLY A 302 -14.70 -6.97 5.37
N LYS A 303 -15.85 -6.32 5.20
CA LYS A 303 -16.82 -6.05 6.28
C LYS A 303 -17.46 -7.35 6.80
N LEU A 304 -17.70 -8.31 5.91
CA LEU A 304 -18.11 -9.67 6.23
C LEU A 304 -17.08 -10.38 7.10
N GLY A 305 -15.80 -10.27 6.76
CA GLY A 305 -14.71 -10.75 7.61
C GLY A 305 -14.79 -10.20 9.03
N MET A 306 -15.14 -8.93 9.22
CA MET A 306 -15.27 -8.35 10.57
C MET A 306 -16.36 -9.05 11.40
N LEU A 307 -17.48 -9.44 10.79
CA LEU A 307 -18.53 -10.23 11.46
C LEU A 307 -18.03 -11.63 11.82
N LYS A 308 -17.25 -12.29 10.95
CA LYS A 308 -16.63 -13.60 11.24
C LYS A 308 -15.62 -13.54 12.39
N TRP A 309 -14.84 -12.46 12.48
CA TRP A 309 -13.82 -12.26 13.50
C TRP A 309 -14.34 -11.57 14.78
N GLY A 310 -15.64 -11.33 14.91
CA GLY A 310 -16.22 -10.76 16.12
C GLY A 310 -15.93 -9.26 16.34
N SER A 311 -15.52 -8.53 15.31
CA SER A 311 -15.01 -7.14 15.42
C SER A 311 -15.91 -6.08 14.78
N HIS A 312 -17.16 -6.44 14.44
CA HIS A 312 -18.09 -5.51 13.82
C HIS A 312 -18.58 -4.44 14.81
N LYS A 313 -18.67 -3.18 14.36
CA LYS A 313 -19.06 -2.03 15.21
C LYS A 313 -20.50 -2.11 15.75
N ASN A 314 -21.38 -2.80 15.03
CA ASN A 314 -22.76 -3.00 15.44
C ASN A 314 -22.85 -4.24 16.32
N ARG A 315 -22.95 -4.02 17.64
CA ARG A 315 -22.97 -5.07 18.65
C ARG A 315 -24.17 -6.02 18.50
N GLN A 316 -25.35 -5.49 18.20
CA GLN A 316 -26.57 -6.29 18.03
C GLN A 316 -26.48 -7.21 16.81
N LEU A 317 -25.98 -6.67 15.68
CA LEU A 317 -25.75 -7.48 14.48
C LEU A 317 -24.68 -8.57 14.74
N GLN A 318 -23.62 -8.24 15.48
CA GLN A 318 -22.56 -9.19 15.82
C GLN A 318 -23.04 -10.32 16.75
N GLU A 319 -23.87 -10.00 17.75
CA GLU A 319 -24.45 -10.97 18.67
C GLU A 319 -25.37 -11.94 17.95
N GLU A 320 -26.28 -11.42 17.11
CA GLU A 320 -27.18 -12.26 16.33
C GLU A 320 -26.43 -13.04 15.23
N TRP A 321 -25.34 -12.50 14.69
CA TRP A 321 -24.44 -13.23 13.78
C TRP A 321 -23.79 -14.43 14.47
N ASN A 322 -23.30 -14.25 15.70
CA ASN A 322 -22.73 -15.33 16.49
C ASN A 322 -23.78 -16.38 16.91
N GLN A 323 -25.03 -15.96 17.12
CA GLN A 323 -26.11 -16.82 17.56
C GLN A 323 -26.72 -17.66 16.42
N PHE A 324 -27.03 -17.02 15.28
CA PHE A 324 -27.73 -17.68 14.16
C PHE A 324 -26.80 -18.25 13.09
N GLY A 325 -25.51 -17.87 13.11
CA GLY A 325 -24.51 -18.31 12.14
C GLY A 325 -24.59 -17.56 10.80
N GLU A 326 -23.54 -17.69 9.99
CA GLU A 326 -23.40 -17.00 8.69
C GLU A 326 -24.54 -17.31 7.72
N ASP A 327 -25.01 -18.57 7.69
CA ASP A 327 -26.07 -19.03 6.79
C ASP A 327 -27.43 -18.34 7.03
N ALA A 328 -27.61 -17.71 8.20
CA ALA A 328 -28.80 -16.96 8.52
C ALA A 328 -28.81 -15.54 7.93
N PHE A 329 -27.73 -15.07 7.30
CA PHE A 329 -27.61 -13.70 6.81
C PHE A 329 -27.37 -13.65 5.30
N VAL A 330 -28.20 -12.86 4.62
CA VAL A 330 -28.16 -12.68 3.16
C VAL A 330 -27.76 -11.24 2.82
N PHE A 331 -26.93 -11.09 1.80
CA PHE A 331 -26.44 -9.80 1.31
C PHE A 331 -27.13 -9.46 0.00
N GLU A 332 -27.80 -8.31 -0.04
CA GLU A 332 -28.57 -7.87 -1.21
C GLU A 332 -28.18 -6.44 -1.58
N VAL A 333 -27.84 -6.22 -2.85
CA VAL A 333 -27.61 -4.87 -3.38
C VAL A 333 -28.96 -4.20 -3.64
N LEU A 334 -29.19 -3.04 -3.03
CA LEU A 334 -30.46 -2.31 -3.12
C LEU A 334 -30.44 -1.26 -4.25
N GLU A 335 -29.31 -0.56 -4.43
CA GLU A 335 -29.17 0.47 -5.47
C GLU A 335 -27.70 0.62 -5.83
N VAL A 336 -27.37 0.62 -7.13
CA VAL A 336 -26.02 0.87 -7.65
C VAL A 336 -25.86 2.36 -7.92
N LEU A 337 -24.71 2.92 -7.57
CA LEU A 337 -24.36 4.32 -7.82
C LEU A 337 -24.08 4.51 -9.32
N GLU A 338 -24.94 5.26 -10.00
CA GLU A 338 -24.70 5.69 -11.36
C GLU A 338 -23.81 6.94 -11.37
N GLU A 339 -22.58 6.81 -11.90
CA GLU A 339 -21.68 7.93 -12.08
C GLU A 339 -22.02 8.65 -13.40
N LYS A 340 -22.33 9.96 -13.32
CA LYS A 340 -22.49 10.79 -14.51
C LYS A 340 -21.12 11.07 -15.12
N GLU A 341 -20.98 10.86 -16.44
CA GLU A 341 -19.68 10.98 -17.12
C GLU A 341 -19.19 12.42 -17.28
N GLU A 342 -20.03 13.43 -17.00
CA GLU A 342 -19.68 14.85 -17.06
C GLU A 342 -20.17 15.64 -15.82
N GLY A 343 -19.29 16.52 -15.30
CA GLY A 343 -19.56 17.44 -14.19
C GLY A 343 -18.83 17.10 -12.88
N PHE A 344 -18.86 18.04 -11.92
CA PHE A 344 -18.37 17.81 -10.56
C PHE A 344 -19.32 16.85 -9.82
N PHE A 345 -18.89 15.62 -9.59
CA PHE A 345 -19.69 14.57 -8.95
C PHE A 345 -19.16 14.22 -7.57
N ASP A 346 -19.78 14.75 -6.51
CA ASP A 346 -19.48 14.36 -5.14
C ASP A 346 -20.11 12.99 -4.82
N LYS A 347 -19.33 11.93 -5.09
CA LYS A 347 -19.71 10.53 -4.80
C LYS A 347 -20.17 10.33 -3.34
N LYS A 348 -19.58 11.08 -2.39
CA LYS A 348 -19.86 10.91 -0.96
C LYS A 348 -21.23 11.46 -0.60
N ASP A 349 -21.60 12.61 -1.16
CA ASP A 349 -22.92 13.21 -0.92
C ASP A 349 -24.05 12.38 -1.56
N VAL A 350 -23.84 11.89 -2.79
CA VAL A 350 -24.82 11.03 -3.47
C VAL A 350 -25.04 9.72 -2.70
N LEU A 351 -23.98 9.04 -2.28
CA LEU A 351 -24.09 7.83 -1.45
C LEU A 351 -24.80 8.09 -0.12
N LYS A 352 -24.56 9.25 0.52
CA LYS A 352 -25.25 9.65 1.76
C LYS A 352 -26.76 9.86 1.53
N LYS A 353 -27.13 10.46 0.40
CA LYS A 353 -28.54 10.63 0.00
C LYS A 353 -29.21 9.30 -0.32
N MET A 354 -28.53 8.40 -1.05
CA MET A 354 -29.03 7.05 -1.32
C MET A 354 -29.20 6.25 -0.03
N GLU A 355 -28.23 6.30 0.88
CA GLU A 355 -28.33 5.65 2.19
C GLU A 355 -29.55 6.17 2.97
N LYS A 356 -29.73 7.50 3.03
CA LYS A 356 -30.88 8.12 3.71
C LYS A 356 -32.21 7.70 3.08
N LYS A 357 -32.33 7.71 1.75
CA LYS A 357 -33.51 7.24 1.02
C LYS A 357 -33.89 5.82 1.40
N TRP A 358 -32.93 4.91 1.51
CA TRP A 358 -33.18 3.51 1.89
C TRP A 358 -33.45 3.33 3.39
N LEU A 359 -32.82 4.11 4.25
CA LEU A 359 -33.15 4.15 5.67
C LEU A 359 -34.58 4.64 5.90
N ASP A 360 -35.00 5.67 5.18
CA ASP A 360 -36.35 6.24 5.26
C ASP A 360 -37.40 5.25 4.71
N LYS A 361 -37.08 4.51 3.64
CA LYS A 361 -37.98 3.53 3.02
C LYS A 361 -38.12 2.23 3.83
N LEU A 362 -37.01 1.67 4.31
CA LEU A 362 -37.00 0.37 5.00
C LEU A 362 -37.21 0.49 6.51
N GLN A 363 -37.05 1.68 7.09
CA GLN A 363 -37.11 1.95 8.52
C GLN A 363 -36.41 0.86 9.36
N PRO A 364 -35.12 0.55 9.08
CA PRO A 364 -34.43 -0.60 9.66
C PRO A 364 -33.92 -0.29 11.07
N PHE A 365 -34.81 0.20 11.94
CA PHE A 365 -34.55 0.65 13.29
C PHE A 365 -35.29 -0.25 14.30
N GLY A 366 -34.71 -0.40 15.49
CA GLY A 366 -35.34 -1.11 16.62
C GLY A 366 -35.63 -2.58 16.31
N GLU A 367 -36.90 -2.98 16.36
CA GLU A 367 -37.30 -4.38 16.13
C GLU A 367 -37.18 -4.81 14.66
N ARG A 368 -37.09 -3.85 13.73
CA ARG A 368 -37.12 -4.09 12.27
C ARG A 368 -35.75 -4.06 11.61
N GLY A 369 -34.70 -3.68 12.34
CA GLY A 369 -33.36 -3.64 11.78
C GLY A 369 -32.28 -3.21 12.76
N TYR A 370 -31.04 -3.22 12.28
CA TYR A 370 -29.86 -3.01 13.10
C TYR A 370 -29.33 -1.56 13.03
N ASN A 371 -29.90 -0.70 12.18
CA ASN A 371 -29.46 0.69 12.09
C ASN A 371 -29.91 1.47 13.32
N GLN A 372 -29.10 2.44 13.75
CA GLN A 372 -29.49 3.40 14.76
C GLN A 372 -30.04 4.66 14.10
N PRO A 373 -31.17 5.22 14.58
CA PRO A 373 -31.67 6.50 14.07
C PRO A 373 -30.64 7.59 14.40
N LYS A 374 -30.16 8.31 13.37
CA LYS A 374 -29.34 9.50 13.60
C LYS A 374 -30.24 10.59 14.19
N LYS A 375 -29.85 11.20 15.30
CA LYS A 375 -30.49 12.43 15.81
C LYS A 375 -30.55 13.43 14.65
N ARG A 376 -31.74 14.00 14.38
CA ARG A 376 -31.88 15.07 13.39
C ARG A 376 -30.95 16.21 13.80
N GLU A 377 -30.07 16.63 12.90
CA GLU A 377 -29.49 17.98 12.95
C GLU A 377 -30.69 18.90 12.68
N GLU A 378 -31.24 19.48 13.74
CA GLU A 378 -32.26 20.53 13.62
C GLU A 378 -31.61 21.78 13.05
N ASP A 379 -32.34 22.39 12.13
CA ASP A 379 -31.97 23.54 11.34
C ASP A 379 -31.69 24.75 12.24
N GLY A 380 -30.42 25.04 12.48
CA GLY A 380 -29.97 26.32 13.00
C GLY A 380 -29.97 27.37 11.90
N ASN A 381 -31.15 27.81 11.44
CA ASN A 381 -31.32 29.12 10.81
C ASN A 381 -32.80 29.51 10.64
N GLU A 382 -33.40 30.19 11.63
CA GLU A 382 -34.45 31.19 11.39
C GLU A 382 -34.71 32.05 12.66
N ASN A 383 -34.12 33.24 12.64
CA ASN A 383 -34.75 34.52 12.93
C ASN A 383 -35.77 34.64 14.10
N ARG A 384 -35.34 35.25 15.22
CA ARG A 384 -36.10 36.21 16.05
C ARG A 384 -35.08 37.19 16.66
N GLY A 385 -35.07 38.49 16.39
CA GLY A 385 -36.17 39.36 15.98
C GLY A 385 -37.04 39.70 17.18
N ASP A 386 -36.68 40.81 17.84
CA ASP A 386 -37.48 41.69 18.70
C ASP A 386 -38.21 41.13 19.93
N TRP A 387 -37.67 41.48 21.11
CA TRP A 387 -38.23 42.35 22.18
C TRP A 387 -37.70 41.95 23.56
#